data_AF-X1FXE9-F1
#
_entry.id   AF-X1FXE9-F1
#
_cell.length_a   1.000
_cell.length_b   1.000
_cell.length_c   1.000
_cell.angle_alpha   90.00
_cell.angle_beta   90.00
_cell.angle_gamma   90.00
#
_symmetry.space_group_name_H-M   'P 1'
#
loop_
_entity.id
_entity.type
_entity.pdbx_description
1 polymer ?
#
loop_
_entity_poly.entity_id
_entity_poly.type
_entity_poly.pdbx_seq_one_letter_code
_entity_poly.pdbx_strand_id
1 'polypeptide(L)'
;MRCHNPQGPASPFNRNEPVGAVVIQSSGLGSEIGKTVLMNRIWIIVAGLIGGAGAFVAFYWITQRVILSPIRQLRALANNVADGNLDIRSSINTRDEYEKLADAFNHMLDSLQATQGKLRQANKQLDDKIAELSERNIELFKANKVKGEFLANISHEFRTPLNAILGFAEILREKPARLGRDKIQRYADNIITGGKNLLNMLNDLLDLAKTEAGKMQLHIEKTTVSELCDTLVRTFSALTKKKKIKVKTIVDGNLPVLNTDVSKVRQILYNFLSNAVNFTPKGGRIEIRATMPDEKTARIAVTDTG
;
A
#
# COMPACT_ATOMS: atom_id res chain seq x y z
N MET A 1 98.68 -86.86 -3.53
CA MET A 1 99.57 -87.98 -3.89
C MET A 1 100.65 -88.14 -2.82
N ARG A 2 100.38 -89.01 -1.85
CA ARG A 2 101.30 -89.73 -0.93
C ARG A 2 100.37 -90.43 0.07
N CYS A 3 99.87 -91.58 -0.33
CA CYS A 3 99.00 -92.42 0.49
C CYS A 3 99.86 -93.54 1.07
N HIS A 4 100.08 -93.52 2.38
CA HIS A 4 100.54 -94.70 3.12
C HIS A 4 99.52 -94.91 4.24
N ASN A 5 98.68 -95.92 4.05
CA ASN A 5 97.78 -96.44 5.07
C ASN A 5 98.54 -97.56 5.81
N PRO A 6 98.77 -97.48 7.13
CA PRO A 6 99.50 -98.51 7.88
C PRO A 6 98.68 -99.78 8.17
N GLN A 7 97.42 -99.87 7.71
CA GLN A 7 96.53 -100.98 8.05
C GLN A 7 95.92 -101.63 6.79
N GLY A 8 96.65 -102.57 6.18
CA GLY A 8 96.14 -103.67 5.32
C GLY A 8 95.38 -103.31 4.03
N PRO A 9 95.14 -104.29 3.13
CA PRO A 9 94.39 -104.05 1.89
C PRO A 9 92.89 -103.96 2.20
N ALA A 10 92.25 -102.88 1.73
CA ALA A 10 90.81 -102.66 1.89
C ALA A 10 89.99 -103.67 1.07
N SER A 11 88.89 -104.15 1.65
CA SER A 11 87.91 -105.05 1.03
C SER A 11 87.30 -104.47 -0.26
N PRO A 12 86.87 -105.32 -1.22
CA PRO A 12 86.28 -104.85 -2.48
C PRO A 12 84.98 -104.05 -2.23
N PHE A 13 84.87 -102.90 -2.88
CA PHE A 13 83.70 -102.01 -2.80
C PHE A 13 82.46 -102.65 -3.43
N ASN A 14 81.31 -102.59 -2.74
CA ASN A 14 80.03 -103.09 -3.26
C ASN A 14 79.36 -102.07 -4.20
N ARG A 15 78.58 -102.57 -5.18
CA ARG A 15 77.73 -101.72 -6.03
C ARG A 15 76.71 -100.96 -5.14
N ASN A 16 76.58 -99.65 -5.37
CA ASN A 16 75.72 -98.68 -4.65
C ASN A 16 76.17 -98.20 -3.26
N GLU A 17 77.41 -98.46 -2.82
CA GLU A 17 77.96 -97.77 -1.64
C GLU A 17 78.71 -96.48 -2.04
N PRO A 18 78.43 -95.33 -1.38
CA PRO A 18 79.17 -94.09 -1.62
C PRO A 18 80.64 -94.26 -1.21
N VAL A 19 81.54 -94.28 -2.21
CA VAL A 19 82.98 -94.60 -2.04
C VAL A 19 83.80 -93.40 -1.52
N GLY A 20 83.19 -92.22 -1.42
CA GLY A 20 83.81 -91.01 -0.88
C GLY A 20 83.13 -89.73 -1.39
N ALA A 21 83.29 -88.62 -0.67
CA ALA A 21 82.78 -87.31 -1.05
C ALA A 21 83.94 -86.37 -1.39
N VAL A 22 83.87 -85.71 -2.56
CA VAL A 22 84.79 -84.62 -2.90
C VAL A 22 84.21 -83.33 -2.36
N VAL A 23 84.83 -82.77 -1.33
CA VAL A 23 84.48 -81.46 -0.79
C VAL A 23 85.28 -80.40 -1.55
N ILE A 24 84.62 -79.66 -2.43
CA ILE A 24 85.22 -78.51 -3.12
C ILE A 24 85.00 -77.29 -2.23
N GLN A 25 86.06 -76.86 -1.54
CA GLN A 25 86.04 -75.65 -0.72
C GLN A 25 86.49 -74.47 -1.60
N SER A 26 85.54 -73.72 -2.20
CA SER A 26 85.90 -72.51 -2.94
C SER A 26 86.04 -71.33 -1.98
N SER A 27 87.27 -70.86 -1.77
CA SER A 27 87.61 -69.64 -1.05
C SER A 27 87.34 -68.41 -1.93
N GLY A 28 86.08 -67.96 -2.00
CA GLY A 28 85.76 -66.67 -2.64
C GLY A 28 84.31 -66.45 -3.09
N LEU A 29 83.51 -67.52 -3.29
CA LEU A 29 82.13 -67.36 -3.79
C LEU A 29 81.16 -66.85 -2.71
N GLY A 30 81.32 -67.27 -1.46
CA GLY A 30 80.37 -66.93 -0.38
C GLY A 30 80.37 -65.45 0.03
N SER A 31 81.52 -64.77 -0.04
CA SER A 31 81.62 -63.35 0.34
C SER A 31 80.99 -62.41 -0.68
N GLU A 32 81.08 -62.72 -1.98
CA GLU A 32 80.46 -61.92 -3.04
C GLU A 32 78.94 -62.15 -3.12
N ILE A 33 78.48 -63.39 -2.89
CA ILE A 33 77.03 -63.72 -2.81
C ILE A 33 76.39 -63.06 -1.58
N GLY A 34 77.08 -63.04 -0.43
CA GLY A 34 76.58 -62.38 0.78
C GLY A 34 76.41 -60.86 0.61
N LYS A 35 77.36 -60.20 -0.06
CA LYS A 35 77.29 -58.76 -0.37
C LYS A 35 76.15 -58.42 -1.32
N THR A 36 75.90 -59.22 -2.36
CA THR A 36 74.79 -58.99 -3.30
C THR A 36 73.42 -59.23 -2.65
N VAL A 37 73.28 -60.24 -1.79
CA VAL A 37 72.04 -60.46 -1.01
C VAL A 37 71.77 -59.31 -0.02
N LEU A 38 72.80 -58.82 0.67
CA LEU A 38 72.68 -57.65 1.56
C LEU A 38 72.25 -56.41 0.79
N MET A 39 72.88 -56.15 -0.36
CA MET A 39 72.56 -55.01 -1.23
C MET A 39 71.10 -55.07 -1.71
N ASN A 40 70.61 -56.24 -2.14
CA ASN A 40 69.23 -56.42 -2.56
C ASN A 40 68.23 -56.18 -1.41
N ARG A 41 68.53 -56.62 -0.18
CA ARG A 41 67.68 -56.34 0.99
C ARG A 41 67.60 -54.85 1.30
N ILE A 42 68.71 -54.14 1.20
CA ILE A 42 68.75 -52.67 1.36
C ILE A 42 67.86 -52.01 0.31
N TRP A 43 67.98 -52.39 -0.96
CA TRP A 43 67.14 -51.85 -2.03
C TRP A 43 65.64 -52.12 -1.83
N ILE A 44 65.25 -53.30 -1.34
CA ILE A 44 63.85 -53.61 -1.03
C ILE A 44 63.31 -52.72 0.11
N ILE A 45 64.09 -52.54 1.18
CA ILE A 45 63.69 -51.68 2.31
C ILE A 45 63.59 -50.23 1.85
N VAL A 46 64.57 -49.75 1.09
CA VAL A 46 64.58 -48.38 0.54
C VAL A 46 63.38 -48.17 -0.38
N ALA A 47 63.08 -49.13 -1.27
CA ALA A 47 61.90 -49.08 -2.14
C ALA A 47 60.60 -49.07 -1.33
N GLY A 48 60.50 -49.87 -0.27
CA GLY A 48 59.36 -49.88 0.64
C GLY A 48 59.16 -48.55 1.38
N LEU A 49 60.24 -47.94 1.87
CA LEU A 49 60.19 -46.63 2.53
C LEU A 49 59.79 -45.52 1.56
N ILE A 50 60.33 -45.52 0.34
CA ILE A 50 59.97 -44.55 -0.70
C ILE A 50 58.50 -44.72 -1.09
N GLY A 51 58.03 -45.96 -1.27
CA GLY A 51 56.62 -46.25 -1.56
C GLY A 51 55.69 -45.79 -0.44
N GLY A 52 56.05 -46.06 0.83
CA GLY A 52 55.30 -45.63 2.00
C GLY A 52 55.23 -44.11 2.14
N ALA A 53 56.36 -43.42 1.96
CA ALA A 53 56.39 -41.96 1.97
C ALA A 53 55.57 -41.37 0.83
N GLY A 54 55.65 -41.93 -0.38
CA GLY A 54 54.83 -41.54 -1.52
C GLY A 54 53.34 -41.70 -1.27
N ALA A 55 52.92 -42.83 -0.68
CA ALA A 55 51.53 -43.06 -0.30
C ALA A 55 51.03 -42.07 0.76
N PHE A 56 51.87 -41.73 1.74
CA PHE A 56 51.52 -40.74 2.77
C PHE A 56 51.35 -39.33 2.17
N VAL A 57 52.24 -38.93 1.27
CA VAL A 57 52.14 -37.64 0.56
C VAL A 57 50.90 -37.60 -0.33
N ALA A 58 50.62 -38.68 -1.07
CA ALA A 58 49.42 -38.78 -1.90
C ALA A 58 48.14 -38.70 -1.05
N PHE A 59 48.08 -39.42 0.07
CA PHE A 59 46.96 -39.38 1.00
C PHE A 59 46.77 -37.97 1.61
N TYR A 60 47.85 -37.33 2.03
CA TYR A 60 47.82 -35.96 2.54
C TYR A 60 47.33 -34.98 1.47
N TRP A 61 47.79 -35.12 0.23
CA TRP A 61 47.37 -34.28 -0.89
C TRP A 61 45.88 -34.46 -1.21
N ILE A 62 45.38 -35.71 -1.26
CA ILE A 62 43.96 -36.01 -1.49
C ILE A 62 43.11 -35.41 -0.38
N THR A 63 43.44 -35.66 0.89
CA THR A 63 42.66 -35.16 2.02
C THR A 63 42.61 -33.63 2.04
N GLN A 64 43.75 -32.94 1.93
CA GLN A 64 43.79 -31.49 1.98
C GLN A 64 43.15 -30.83 0.76
N ARG A 65 43.43 -31.33 -0.43
CA ARG A 65 43.07 -30.64 -1.68
C ARG A 65 41.73 -31.10 -2.25
N VAL A 66 41.44 -32.39 -2.23
CA VAL A 66 40.22 -32.95 -2.83
C VAL A 66 39.04 -32.87 -1.85
N ILE A 67 39.27 -33.15 -0.56
CA ILE A 67 38.18 -33.27 0.42
C ILE A 67 38.02 -31.99 1.26
N LEU A 68 39.08 -31.50 1.90
CA LEU A 68 38.96 -30.38 2.85
C LEU A 68 38.78 -29.02 2.17
N SER A 69 39.31 -28.82 0.96
CA SER A 69 39.24 -27.53 0.29
C SER A 69 37.80 -27.10 -0.06
N PRO A 70 36.96 -27.93 -0.71
CA PRO A 70 35.56 -27.59 -0.99
C PRO A 70 34.75 -27.25 0.28
N ILE A 71 34.97 -28.00 1.37
CA ILE A 71 34.27 -27.78 2.64
C ILE A 71 34.63 -26.42 3.25
N ARG A 72 35.91 -26.03 3.20
CA ARG A 72 36.34 -24.71 3.70
C ARG A 72 35.71 -23.56 2.90
N GLN A 73 35.56 -23.73 1.59
CA GLN A 73 34.90 -22.74 0.74
C GLN A 73 33.41 -22.59 1.08
N LEU A 74 32.68 -23.71 1.22
CA LEU A 74 31.26 -23.67 1.63
C LEU A 74 31.07 -23.06 3.02
N ARG A 75 31.95 -23.39 3.97
CA ARG A 75 31.93 -22.77 5.31
C ARG A 75 32.16 -21.26 5.22
N ALA A 76 33.12 -20.82 4.42
CA ALA A 76 33.39 -19.40 4.23
C ALA A 76 32.19 -18.68 3.59
N LEU A 77 31.54 -19.28 2.59
CA LEU A 77 30.32 -18.76 1.98
C LEU A 77 29.19 -18.63 3.02
N ALA A 78 28.95 -19.66 3.84
CA ALA A 78 27.93 -19.62 4.88
C ALA A 78 28.17 -18.49 5.90
N ASN A 79 29.42 -18.24 6.29
CA ASN A 79 29.76 -17.12 7.17
C ASN A 79 29.46 -15.76 6.51
N ASN A 80 29.83 -15.57 5.24
CA ASN A 80 29.55 -14.31 4.54
C ASN A 80 28.03 -14.08 4.35
N VAL A 81 27.25 -15.15 4.16
CA VAL A 81 25.79 -15.11 4.10
C VAL A 81 25.21 -14.69 5.45
N ALA A 82 25.76 -15.19 6.56
CA ALA A 82 25.38 -14.78 7.91
C ALA A 82 25.70 -13.29 8.18
N ASP A 83 26.75 -12.76 7.56
CA ASP A 83 27.10 -11.34 7.58
C ASP A 83 26.20 -10.49 6.65
N GLY A 84 25.21 -11.09 5.98
CA GLY A 84 24.21 -10.43 5.16
C GLY A 84 24.55 -10.30 3.67
N ASN A 85 25.69 -10.85 3.23
CA ASN A 85 26.06 -10.85 1.82
C ASN A 85 25.44 -12.06 1.10
N LEU A 86 24.28 -11.83 0.47
CA LEU A 86 23.56 -12.87 -0.28
C LEU A 86 23.94 -12.94 -1.76
N ASP A 87 24.81 -12.06 -2.27
CA ASP A 87 25.15 -11.99 -3.72
C ASP A 87 26.25 -12.97 -4.12
N ILE A 88 26.97 -13.51 -3.14
CA ILE A 88 28.03 -14.50 -3.38
C ILE A 88 27.43 -15.86 -3.77
N ARG A 89 28.17 -16.61 -4.59
CA ARG A 89 27.79 -17.96 -5.01
C ARG A 89 28.97 -18.90 -4.89
N SER A 90 28.66 -20.17 -4.65
CA SER A 90 29.66 -21.24 -4.72
C SER A 90 30.00 -21.53 -6.18
N SER A 91 31.29 -21.65 -6.49
CA SER A 91 31.82 -22.01 -7.82
C SER A 91 32.51 -23.38 -7.83
N ILE A 92 32.15 -24.26 -6.90
CA ILE A 92 32.73 -25.61 -6.78
C ILE A 92 32.26 -26.45 -7.97
N ASN A 93 33.21 -26.97 -8.76
CA ASN A 93 32.96 -27.82 -9.93
C ASN A 93 33.85 -29.08 -9.85
N THR A 94 33.46 -29.97 -8.94
CA THR A 94 34.20 -31.21 -8.61
C THR A 94 33.57 -32.46 -9.25
N ARG A 95 32.41 -32.32 -9.92
CA ARG A 95 31.62 -33.38 -10.57
C ARG A 95 31.26 -34.54 -9.63
N ASP A 96 31.04 -34.21 -8.37
CA ASP A 96 30.75 -35.13 -7.29
C ASP A 96 29.66 -34.59 -6.36
N GLU A 97 29.49 -35.16 -5.17
CA GLU A 97 28.52 -34.75 -4.17
C GLU A 97 28.74 -33.32 -3.66
N TYR A 98 29.97 -32.79 -3.72
CA TYR A 98 30.25 -31.41 -3.30
C TYR A 98 29.68 -30.39 -4.30
N GLU A 99 29.66 -30.72 -5.59
CA GLU A 99 29.01 -29.90 -6.61
C GLU A 99 27.50 -29.82 -6.37
N LYS A 100 26.85 -30.97 -6.13
CA LYS A 100 25.41 -31.00 -5.79
C LYS A 100 25.08 -30.20 -4.53
N LEU A 101 25.95 -30.25 -3.52
CA LEU A 101 25.78 -29.45 -2.30
C LEU A 101 25.96 -27.95 -2.56
N ALA A 102 26.94 -27.58 -3.39
CA ALA A 102 27.14 -26.20 -3.83
C ALA A 102 25.92 -25.65 -4.58
N ASP A 103 25.36 -26.43 -5.49
CA ASP A 103 24.14 -26.07 -6.24
C ASP A 103 22.93 -25.90 -5.32
N ALA A 104 22.71 -26.84 -4.39
CA ALA A 104 21.64 -26.73 -3.40
C ALA A 104 21.79 -25.48 -2.52
N PHE A 105 23.02 -25.13 -2.13
CA PHE A 105 23.31 -23.92 -1.38
C PHE A 105 23.01 -22.66 -2.22
N ASN A 106 23.42 -22.62 -3.48
CA ASN A 106 23.12 -21.52 -4.39
C ASN A 106 21.61 -21.31 -4.57
N HIS A 107 20.83 -22.39 -4.74
CA HIS A 107 19.36 -22.32 -4.81
C HIS A 107 18.72 -21.77 -3.53
N MET A 108 19.27 -22.09 -2.36
CA MET A 108 18.82 -21.50 -1.11
C MET A 108 19.08 -19.98 -1.08
N LEU A 109 20.25 -19.52 -1.55
CA LEU A 109 20.57 -18.09 -1.62
C LEU A 109 19.64 -17.34 -2.57
N ASP A 110 19.37 -17.89 -3.76
CA ASP A 110 18.41 -17.31 -4.70
C ASP A 110 17.03 -17.16 -4.05
N SER A 111 16.59 -18.18 -3.30
CA SER A 111 15.30 -18.18 -2.60
C SER A 111 15.26 -17.14 -1.47
N LEU A 112 16.35 -16.97 -0.71
CA LEU A 112 16.47 -15.96 0.33
C LEU A 112 16.44 -14.55 -0.26
N GLN A 113 17.18 -14.30 -1.34
CA GLN A 113 17.17 -13.01 -2.05
C GLN A 113 15.79 -12.69 -2.61
N ALA A 114 15.13 -13.66 -3.25
CA ALA A 114 13.77 -13.49 -3.76
C ALA A 114 12.79 -13.17 -2.62
N THR A 115 12.91 -13.83 -1.47
CA THR A 115 12.06 -13.59 -0.29
C THR A 115 12.32 -12.21 0.30
N GLN A 116 13.58 -11.79 0.42
CA GLN A 116 13.95 -10.46 0.90
C GLN A 116 13.41 -9.36 -0.04
N GLY A 117 13.48 -9.59 -1.35
CA GLY A 117 12.90 -8.70 -2.36
C GLY A 117 11.38 -8.56 -2.18
N LYS A 118 10.67 -9.68 -2.04
CA LYS A 118 9.22 -9.70 -1.75
C LYS A 118 8.89 -8.96 -0.45
N LEU A 119 9.65 -9.17 0.61
CA LEU A 119 9.42 -8.52 1.90
C LEU A 119 9.62 -7.00 1.82
N ARG A 120 10.69 -6.55 1.13
CA ARG A 120 10.93 -5.12 0.87
C ARG A 120 9.79 -4.50 0.06
N GLN A 121 9.30 -5.20 -0.97
CA GLN A 121 8.18 -4.74 -1.76
C GLN A 121 6.88 -4.66 -0.93
N ALA A 122 6.60 -5.68 -0.12
CA ALA A 122 5.43 -5.70 0.75
C ALA A 122 5.47 -4.57 1.79
N ASN A 123 6.63 -4.33 2.42
CA ASN A 123 6.81 -3.21 3.36
C ASN A 123 6.55 -1.86 2.67
N LYS A 124 7.11 -1.65 1.48
CA LYS A 124 6.85 -0.42 0.71
C LYS A 124 5.36 -0.25 0.39
N GLN A 125 4.68 -1.31 -0.03
CA GLN A 125 3.24 -1.26 -0.28
C GLN A 125 2.43 -0.95 0.98
N LEU A 126 2.84 -1.48 2.14
CA LEU A 126 2.22 -1.17 3.43
C LEU A 126 2.41 0.32 3.78
N ASP A 127 3.62 0.86 3.62
CA ASP A 127 3.89 2.27 3.89
C ASP A 127 3.04 3.19 2.99
N ASP A 128 2.97 2.88 1.69
CA ASP A 128 2.14 3.60 0.73
C ASP A 128 0.65 3.55 1.13
N LYS A 129 0.16 2.39 1.57
CA LYS A 129 -1.23 2.25 2.05
C LYS A 129 -1.50 2.94 3.37
N ILE A 130 -0.54 2.98 4.29
CA ILE A 130 -0.67 3.74 5.54
C ILE A 130 -0.81 5.23 5.23
N ALA A 131 0.00 5.76 4.31
CA ALA A 131 -0.07 7.15 3.89
C ALA A 131 -1.44 7.48 3.26
N GLU A 132 -1.92 6.65 2.33
CA GLU A 132 -3.22 6.82 1.70
C GLU A 132 -4.37 6.76 2.72
N LEU A 133 -4.35 5.79 3.64
CA LEU A 133 -5.37 5.67 4.68
C LEU A 133 -5.36 6.86 5.65
N SER A 134 -4.17 7.38 5.98
CA SER A 134 -4.04 8.57 6.83
C SER A 134 -4.67 9.79 6.17
N GLU A 135 -4.39 10.02 4.88
CA GLU A 135 -4.97 11.11 4.11
C GLU A 135 -6.50 11.01 4.04
N ARG A 136 -7.02 9.82 3.71
CA ARG A 136 -8.47 9.56 3.71
C ARG A 136 -9.12 9.78 5.08
N ASN A 137 -8.45 9.39 6.16
CA ASN A 137 -8.97 9.61 7.50
C ASN A 137 -9.07 11.11 7.83
N ILE A 138 -8.06 11.90 7.44
CA ILE A 138 -8.09 13.36 7.60
C ILE A 138 -9.24 13.98 6.80
N GLU A 139 -9.48 13.55 5.56
CA GLU A 139 -10.62 13.99 4.75
C GLU A 139 -11.96 13.67 5.42
N LEU A 140 -12.12 12.42 5.89
CA LEU A 140 -13.33 11.97 6.58
C LEU A 140 -13.55 12.73 7.88
N PHE A 141 -12.49 12.99 8.66
CA PHE A 141 -12.58 13.75 9.89
C PHE A 141 -13.05 15.19 9.63
N LYS A 142 -12.49 15.85 8.60
CA LYS A 142 -12.92 17.19 8.18
C LYS A 142 -14.40 17.18 7.75
N ALA A 143 -14.81 16.22 6.94
CA ALA A 143 -16.20 16.10 6.50
C ALA A 143 -17.16 15.87 7.67
N ASN A 144 -16.80 14.99 8.61
CA ASN A 144 -17.59 14.75 9.82
C ASN A 144 -17.68 15.98 10.73
N LYS A 145 -16.59 16.74 10.86
CA LYS A 145 -16.59 17.98 11.64
C LYS A 145 -17.55 19.01 11.03
N VAL A 146 -17.47 19.24 9.72
CA VAL A 146 -18.38 20.15 9.00
C VAL A 146 -19.83 19.69 9.14
N LYS A 147 -20.10 18.38 9.03
CA LYS A 147 -21.44 17.81 9.26
C LYS A 147 -21.92 18.06 10.69
N GLY A 148 -21.06 17.90 11.69
CA GLY A 148 -21.38 18.17 13.09
C GLY A 148 -21.72 19.64 13.35
N GLU A 149 -20.90 20.56 12.83
CA GLU A 149 -21.14 22.01 12.89
C GLU A 149 -22.46 22.39 12.20
N PHE A 150 -22.72 21.83 11.02
CA PHE A 150 -23.98 22.03 10.29
C PHE A 150 -25.20 21.59 11.12
N LEU A 151 -25.19 20.39 11.70
CA LEU A 151 -26.30 19.89 12.51
C LEU A 151 -26.51 20.71 13.79
N ALA A 152 -25.42 21.15 14.43
CA ALA A 152 -25.50 22.04 15.59
C ALA A 152 -26.15 23.38 15.20
N ASN A 153 -25.72 23.99 14.09
CA ASN A 153 -26.27 25.24 13.58
C ASN A 153 -27.77 25.10 13.26
N ILE A 154 -28.17 24.05 12.53
CA ILE A 154 -29.59 23.78 12.23
C ILE A 154 -30.41 23.62 13.51
N SER A 155 -29.88 22.92 14.51
CA SER A 155 -30.57 22.75 15.80
C SER A 155 -30.82 24.09 16.50
N HIS A 156 -29.86 25.01 16.45
CA HIS A 156 -30.01 26.37 16.97
C HIS A 156 -31.02 27.20 16.17
N GLU A 157 -30.94 27.14 14.84
CA GLU A 157 -31.86 27.81 13.92
C GLU A 157 -33.30 27.33 14.09
N PHE A 158 -33.53 26.06 14.47
CA PHE A 158 -34.88 25.55 14.79
C PHE A 158 -35.37 25.96 16.18
N ARG A 159 -34.49 25.94 17.19
CA ARG A 159 -34.86 26.25 18.58
C ARG A 159 -35.40 27.67 18.72
N THR A 160 -34.82 28.64 18.02
CA THR A 160 -35.21 30.06 18.11
C THR A 160 -36.67 30.33 17.67
N PRO A 161 -37.10 30.00 16.44
CA PRO A 161 -38.48 30.19 16.01
C PRO A 161 -39.44 29.30 16.79
N LEU A 162 -39.05 28.08 17.17
CA LEU A 162 -39.89 27.21 17.98
C LEU A 162 -40.18 27.80 19.36
N ASN A 163 -39.16 28.32 20.05
CA ASN A 163 -39.32 28.99 21.34
C ASN A 163 -40.18 30.25 21.21
N ALA A 164 -40.06 31.01 20.12
CA ALA A 164 -40.92 32.16 19.85
C ALA A 164 -42.39 31.74 19.68
N ILE A 165 -42.66 30.68 18.90
CA ILE A 165 -44.02 30.13 18.71
C ILE A 165 -44.61 29.68 20.05
N LEU A 166 -43.85 28.91 20.83
CA LEU A 166 -44.30 28.42 22.14
C LEU A 166 -44.58 29.57 23.10
N GLY A 167 -43.70 30.57 23.18
CA GLY A 167 -43.90 31.73 24.06
C GLY A 167 -45.13 32.57 23.69
N PHE A 168 -45.38 32.82 22.40
CA PHE A 168 -46.61 33.50 21.98
C PHE A 168 -47.86 32.66 22.25
N ALA A 169 -47.79 31.34 22.06
CA ALA A 169 -48.90 30.44 22.35
C ALA A 169 -49.21 30.38 23.86
N GLU A 170 -48.19 30.35 24.72
CA GLU A 170 -48.33 30.40 26.18
C GLU A 170 -48.98 31.71 26.65
N ILE A 171 -48.55 32.85 26.10
CA ILE A 171 -49.14 34.17 26.42
C ILE A 171 -50.62 34.21 26.03
N LEU A 172 -50.98 33.68 24.85
CA LEU A 172 -52.36 33.58 24.40
C LEU A 172 -53.20 32.66 25.31
N ARG A 173 -52.61 31.58 25.83
CA ARG A 173 -53.27 30.62 26.74
C ARG A 173 -53.51 31.20 28.13
N GLU A 174 -52.54 31.88 28.74
CA GLU A 174 -52.60 32.29 30.15
C GLU A 174 -53.44 33.55 30.43
N LYS A 175 -53.53 34.50 29.47
CA LYS A 175 -54.15 35.82 29.72
C LYS A 175 -55.14 36.27 28.63
N PRO A 176 -56.09 35.44 28.17
CA PRO A 176 -56.98 35.80 27.06
C PRO A 176 -57.85 37.03 27.38
N ALA A 177 -58.34 37.17 28.62
CA ALA A 177 -59.21 38.29 29.03
C ALA A 177 -58.47 39.63 29.26
N ARG A 178 -57.14 39.62 29.36
CA ARG A 178 -56.30 40.83 29.56
C ARG A 178 -55.63 41.33 28.27
N LEU A 179 -55.83 40.63 27.15
CA LEU A 179 -55.27 40.99 25.85
C LEU A 179 -56.36 41.66 25.00
N GLY A 180 -56.10 42.88 24.55
CA GLY A 180 -56.94 43.51 23.52
C GLY A 180 -56.89 42.72 22.21
N ARG A 181 -57.95 42.79 21.39
CA ARG A 181 -58.05 42.07 20.10
C ARG A 181 -56.81 42.26 19.21
N ASP A 182 -56.26 43.47 19.15
CA ASP A 182 -55.07 43.77 18.35
C ASP A 182 -53.82 43.00 18.80
N LYS A 183 -53.65 42.77 20.11
CA LYS A 183 -52.51 41.99 20.65
C LYS A 183 -52.68 40.51 20.36
N ILE A 184 -53.90 39.99 20.47
CA ILE A 184 -54.22 38.60 20.14
C ILE A 184 -53.90 38.34 18.67
N GLN A 185 -54.36 39.22 17.78
CA GLN A 185 -54.09 39.13 16.35
C GLN A 185 -52.58 39.15 16.06
N ARG A 186 -51.84 40.09 16.66
CA ARG A 186 -50.39 40.20 16.46
C ARG A 186 -49.62 38.96 16.94
N TYR A 187 -50.01 38.36 18.05
CA TYR A 187 -49.37 37.13 18.53
C TYR A 187 -49.71 35.93 17.65
N ALA A 188 -50.96 35.82 17.17
CA ALA A 188 -51.34 34.80 16.20
C ALA A 188 -50.55 34.95 14.88
N ASP A 189 -50.40 36.17 14.37
CA ASP A 189 -49.60 36.46 13.18
C ASP A 189 -48.13 36.06 13.37
N ASN A 190 -47.56 36.32 14.56
CA ASN A 190 -46.19 35.91 14.89
C ASN A 190 -46.04 34.38 14.95
N ILE A 191 -47.01 33.66 15.52
CA ILE A 191 -47.02 32.19 15.54
C ILE A 191 -47.08 31.63 14.13
N ILE A 192 -48.00 32.13 13.30
CA ILE A 192 -48.15 31.70 11.89
C ILE A 192 -46.86 31.98 11.11
N THR A 193 -46.26 33.15 11.30
CA THR A 193 -44.99 33.51 10.65
C THR A 193 -43.85 32.61 11.10
N GLY A 194 -43.72 32.35 12.40
CA GLY A 194 -42.73 31.42 12.95
C GLY A 194 -42.88 30.00 12.38
N GLY A 195 -44.12 29.48 12.33
CA GLY A 195 -44.41 28.16 11.79
C GLY A 195 -44.09 28.03 10.30
N LYS A 196 -44.42 29.06 9.50
CA LYS A 196 -44.04 29.12 8.08
C LYS A 196 -42.53 29.13 7.89
N ASN A 197 -41.80 29.89 8.70
CA ASN A 197 -40.34 29.93 8.63
C ASN A 197 -39.72 28.57 8.96
N LEU A 198 -40.20 27.89 10.01
CA LEU A 198 -39.71 26.56 10.39
C LEU A 198 -40.00 25.51 9.30
N LEU A 199 -41.18 25.57 8.68
CA LEU A 199 -41.53 24.69 7.55
C LEU A 199 -40.61 24.92 6.35
N ASN A 200 -40.28 26.17 6.04
CA ASN A 200 -39.34 26.49 4.96
C ASN A 200 -37.95 25.92 5.26
N MET A 201 -37.42 26.13 6.47
CA MET A 201 -36.12 25.58 6.85
C MET A 201 -36.10 24.04 6.83
N LEU A 202 -37.21 23.39 7.20
CA LEU A 202 -37.34 21.94 7.09
C LEU A 202 -37.29 21.46 5.64
N ASN A 203 -37.99 22.16 4.73
CA ASN A 203 -37.97 21.85 3.31
C ASN A 203 -36.57 22.06 2.71
N ASP A 204 -35.88 23.13 3.10
CA ASP A 204 -34.50 23.39 2.67
C ASP A 204 -33.55 22.27 3.13
N LEU A 205 -33.70 21.78 4.36
CA LEU A 205 -32.93 20.64 4.88
C LEU A 205 -33.23 19.35 4.11
N LEU A 206 -34.50 19.08 3.79
CA LEU A 206 -34.92 17.91 3.03
C LEU A 206 -34.37 17.95 1.59
N ASP A 207 -34.42 19.12 0.96
CA ASP A 207 -33.88 19.33 -0.38
C ASP A 207 -32.35 19.14 -0.40
N LEU A 208 -31.63 19.65 0.62
CA LEU A 208 -30.20 19.40 0.78
C LEU A 208 -29.91 17.90 0.94
N ALA A 209 -30.62 17.20 1.81
CA ALA A 209 -30.44 15.77 2.03
C ALA A 209 -30.72 14.93 0.77
N LYS A 210 -31.73 15.29 -0.03
CA LYS A 210 -32.01 14.66 -1.32
C LYS A 210 -30.90 14.91 -2.33
N THR A 211 -30.33 16.11 -2.33
CA THR A 211 -29.23 16.50 -3.23
C THR A 211 -27.95 15.74 -2.89
N GLU A 212 -27.57 15.67 -1.60
CA GLU A 212 -26.40 14.91 -1.14
C GLU A 212 -26.53 13.40 -1.42
N ALA A 213 -27.74 12.85 -1.32
CA ALA A 213 -28.00 11.46 -1.63
C ALA A 213 -28.09 11.16 -3.14
N GLY A 214 -27.95 12.17 -4.02
CA GLY A 214 -28.14 12.03 -5.47
C GLY A 214 -29.58 11.64 -5.86
N LYS A 215 -30.56 11.84 -4.97
CA LYS A 215 -31.97 11.47 -5.14
C LYS A 215 -32.86 12.63 -5.60
N MET A 216 -32.27 13.80 -5.85
CA MET A 216 -33.02 14.95 -6.36
C MET A 216 -33.40 14.71 -7.83
N GLN A 217 -34.70 14.63 -8.09
CA GLN A 217 -35.23 14.53 -9.45
C GLN A 217 -35.61 15.92 -9.94
N LEU A 218 -35.11 16.31 -11.12
CA LEU A 218 -35.46 17.58 -11.77
C LEU A 218 -36.65 17.36 -12.71
N HIS A 219 -37.63 18.24 -12.65
CA HIS A 219 -38.77 18.22 -13.56
C HIS A 219 -38.61 19.28 -14.64
N ILE A 220 -38.04 18.90 -15.78
CA ILE A 220 -37.70 19.84 -16.85
C ILE A 220 -38.93 20.14 -17.71
N GLU A 221 -39.32 21.42 -17.75
CA GLU A 221 -40.43 21.94 -18.53
C GLU A 221 -40.00 23.15 -19.37
N LYS A 222 -40.79 23.49 -20.38
CA LYS A 222 -40.63 24.71 -21.20
C LYS A 222 -41.16 25.91 -20.44
N THR A 223 -40.37 26.96 -20.29
CA THR A 223 -40.80 28.21 -19.64
C THR A 223 -40.17 29.45 -20.26
N THR A 224 -40.85 30.58 -20.18
CA THR A 224 -40.29 31.88 -20.58
C THR A 224 -39.76 32.64 -19.38
N VAL A 225 -38.61 33.31 -19.55
CA VAL A 225 -37.98 34.08 -18.46
C VAL A 225 -38.86 35.26 -18.04
N SER A 226 -39.60 35.85 -18.99
CA SER A 226 -40.51 36.97 -18.69
C SER A 226 -41.59 36.58 -17.70
N GLU A 227 -42.29 35.47 -17.92
CA GLU A 227 -43.36 34.99 -17.02
C GLU A 227 -42.84 34.67 -15.61
N LEU A 228 -41.64 34.08 -15.55
CA LEU A 228 -40.98 33.74 -14.30
C LEU A 228 -40.64 35.01 -13.49
N CYS A 229 -40.03 36.01 -14.13
CA CYS A 229 -39.71 37.29 -13.50
C CYS A 229 -40.97 38.06 -13.08
N ASP A 230 -41.99 38.12 -13.94
CA ASP A 230 -43.23 38.85 -13.64
C ASP A 230 -43.99 38.26 -12.45
N THR A 231 -44.05 36.92 -12.38
CA THR A 231 -44.67 36.22 -11.25
C THR A 231 -43.96 36.56 -9.94
N LEU A 232 -42.63 36.53 -9.93
CA LEU A 232 -41.83 36.85 -8.76
C LEU A 232 -41.98 38.31 -8.32
N VAL A 233 -41.93 39.26 -9.26
CA VAL A 233 -42.12 40.69 -8.93
C VAL A 233 -43.50 40.95 -8.33
N ARG A 234 -44.55 40.29 -8.82
CA ARG A 234 -45.90 40.36 -8.25
C ARG A 234 -45.94 39.87 -6.80
N THR A 235 -45.27 38.76 -6.50
CA THR A 235 -45.20 38.19 -5.13
C THR A 235 -44.61 39.19 -4.12
N PHE A 236 -43.55 39.93 -4.49
CA PHE A 236 -42.90 40.89 -3.60
C PHE A 236 -43.50 42.31 -3.66
N SER A 237 -44.49 42.56 -4.52
CA SER A 237 -45.04 43.90 -4.78
C SER A 237 -45.57 44.60 -3.53
N ALA A 238 -46.20 43.88 -2.60
CA ALA A 238 -46.70 44.45 -1.35
C ALA A 238 -45.56 44.89 -0.41
N LEU A 239 -44.52 44.06 -0.29
CA LEU A 239 -43.35 44.33 0.55
C LEU A 239 -42.51 45.49 0.01
N THR A 240 -42.27 45.50 -1.30
CA THR A 240 -41.51 46.58 -1.97
C THR A 240 -42.25 47.91 -1.91
N LYS A 241 -43.57 47.92 -2.11
CA LYS A 241 -44.41 49.12 -1.89
C LYS A 241 -44.34 49.63 -0.45
N LYS A 242 -44.43 48.74 0.54
CA LYS A 242 -44.32 49.11 1.97
C LYS A 242 -42.97 49.75 2.31
N LYS A 243 -41.86 49.22 1.78
CA LYS A 243 -40.51 49.80 1.91
C LYS A 243 -40.22 50.94 0.88
N LYS A 244 -41.17 51.31 0.02
CA LYS A 244 -40.97 52.28 -1.08
C LYS A 244 -39.76 51.95 -1.98
N ILE A 245 -39.45 50.67 -2.17
CA ILE A 245 -38.36 50.20 -3.04
C ILE A 245 -38.84 50.22 -4.49
N LYS A 246 -38.04 50.79 -5.40
CA LYS A 246 -38.31 50.78 -6.84
C LYS A 246 -37.79 49.49 -7.47
N VAL A 247 -38.68 48.67 -8.02
CA VAL A 247 -38.31 47.44 -8.75
C VAL A 247 -38.35 47.72 -10.26
N LYS A 248 -37.26 47.40 -10.96
CA LYS A 248 -37.18 47.49 -12.43
C LYS A 248 -36.86 46.12 -13.01
N THR A 249 -37.66 45.68 -13.98
CA THR A 249 -37.40 44.43 -14.71
C THR A 249 -36.97 44.76 -16.13
N ILE A 250 -35.86 44.19 -16.58
CA ILE A 250 -35.30 44.35 -17.92
C ILE A 250 -35.08 42.96 -18.49
N VAL A 251 -35.98 42.51 -19.36
CA VAL A 251 -35.88 41.22 -20.06
C VAL A 251 -35.59 41.51 -21.52
N ASP A 252 -34.52 40.93 -22.05
CA ASP A 252 -34.21 41.04 -23.47
C ASP A 252 -35.27 40.34 -24.33
N GLY A 253 -35.75 41.00 -25.39
CA GLY A 253 -36.86 40.51 -26.22
C GLY A 253 -36.52 39.25 -27.02
N ASN A 254 -35.23 38.94 -27.19
CA ASN A 254 -34.73 37.78 -27.93
C ASN A 254 -34.42 36.55 -27.06
N LEU A 255 -34.86 36.52 -25.78
CA LEU A 255 -34.64 35.36 -24.92
C LEU A 255 -35.45 34.14 -25.41
N PRO A 256 -34.81 33.00 -25.73
CA PRO A 256 -35.52 31.79 -26.14
C PRO A 256 -36.27 31.16 -24.96
N VAL A 257 -37.22 30.27 -25.28
CA VAL A 257 -37.87 29.42 -24.29
C VAL A 257 -36.83 28.51 -23.63
N LEU A 258 -36.78 28.52 -22.30
CA LEU A 258 -35.86 27.69 -21.53
C LEU A 258 -36.48 26.32 -21.25
N ASN A 259 -35.66 25.27 -21.34
CA ASN A 259 -35.99 23.94 -20.84
C ASN A 259 -35.33 23.78 -19.45
N THR A 260 -36.10 23.96 -18.38
CA THR A 260 -35.56 23.94 -17.02
C THR A 260 -36.61 23.50 -16.00
N ASP A 261 -36.18 23.24 -14.77
CA ASP A 261 -37.11 23.05 -13.65
C ASP A 261 -37.60 24.42 -13.16
N VAL A 262 -38.80 24.78 -13.60
CA VAL A 262 -39.42 26.08 -13.31
C VAL A 262 -39.54 26.32 -11.81
N SER A 263 -39.80 25.26 -11.03
CA SER A 263 -39.95 25.37 -9.58
C SER A 263 -38.62 25.67 -8.90
N LYS A 264 -37.53 25.01 -9.31
CA LYS A 264 -36.20 25.23 -8.75
C LYS A 264 -35.60 26.58 -9.17
N VAL A 265 -35.75 26.98 -10.42
CA VAL A 265 -35.30 28.33 -10.86
C VAL A 265 -36.09 29.42 -10.13
N ARG A 266 -37.39 29.24 -9.95
CA ARG A 266 -38.22 30.17 -9.16
C ARG A 266 -37.77 30.24 -7.70
N GLN A 267 -37.40 29.12 -7.08
CA GLN A 267 -36.86 29.07 -5.72
C GLN A 267 -35.55 29.86 -5.61
N ILE A 268 -34.63 29.69 -6.57
CA ILE A 268 -33.36 30.44 -6.62
C ILE A 268 -33.63 31.94 -6.71
N LEU A 269 -34.45 32.37 -7.67
CA LEU A 269 -34.74 33.79 -7.84
C LEU A 269 -35.57 34.38 -6.70
N TYR A 270 -36.45 33.60 -6.08
CA TYR A 270 -37.15 33.99 -4.87
C TYR A 270 -36.17 34.29 -3.74
N ASN A 271 -35.16 33.43 -3.53
CA ASN A 271 -34.14 33.64 -2.50
C ASN A 271 -33.31 34.90 -2.78
N PHE A 272 -32.90 35.12 -4.03
CA PHE A 272 -32.19 36.35 -4.42
C PHE A 272 -33.04 37.61 -4.20
N LEU A 273 -34.29 37.59 -4.65
CA LEU A 273 -35.17 38.75 -4.52
C LEU A 273 -35.58 39.00 -3.06
N SER A 274 -35.78 37.95 -2.26
CA SER A 274 -36.03 38.05 -0.82
C SER A 274 -34.85 38.72 -0.11
N ASN A 275 -33.62 38.30 -0.41
CA ASN A 275 -32.42 38.92 0.13
C ASN A 275 -32.33 40.39 -0.28
N ALA A 276 -32.47 40.70 -1.57
CA ALA A 276 -32.47 42.07 -2.07
C ALA A 276 -33.51 42.95 -1.36
N VAL A 277 -34.75 42.46 -1.17
CA VAL A 277 -35.79 43.21 -0.44
C VAL A 277 -35.46 43.39 1.04
N ASN A 278 -34.80 42.41 1.67
CA ASN A 278 -34.44 42.46 3.08
C ASN A 278 -33.34 43.48 3.36
N PHE A 279 -32.27 43.46 2.58
CA PHE A 279 -31.09 44.31 2.77
C PHE A 279 -31.27 45.72 2.20
N THR A 280 -32.07 45.89 1.15
CA THR A 280 -32.23 47.21 0.54
C THR A 280 -32.99 48.17 1.48
N PRO A 281 -32.42 49.35 1.77
CA PRO A 281 -33.04 50.36 2.63
C PRO A 281 -34.26 51.00 1.98
N LYS A 282 -35.05 51.70 2.80
CA LYS A 282 -36.28 52.38 2.35
C LYS A 282 -35.97 53.40 1.26
N GLY A 283 -36.66 53.33 0.13
CA GLY A 283 -36.40 54.20 -1.02
C GLY A 283 -35.29 53.73 -1.99
N GLY A 284 -34.67 52.58 -1.72
CA GLY A 284 -33.67 51.98 -2.61
C GLY A 284 -34.25 51.40 -3.91
N ARG A 285 -33.40 50.72 -4.69
CA ARG A 285 -33.77 50.16 -5.99
C ARG A 285 -33.33 48.70 -6.10
N ILE A 286 -34.17 47.88 -6.71
CA ILE A 286 -33.85 46.52 -7.14
C ILE A 286 -34.06 46.45 -8.65
N GLU A 287 -33.08 45.92 -9.38
CA GLU A 287 -33.13 45.64 -10.81
C GLU A 287 -33.03 44.14 -11.06
N ILE A 288 -33.96 43.59 -11.84
CA ILE A 288 -33.90 42.22 -12.35
C ILE A 288 -33.59 42.32 -13.83
N ARG A 289 -32.47 41.74 -14.26
CA ARG A 289 -32.02 41.79 -15.65
C ARG A 289 -31.83 40.39 -16.20
N ALA A 290 -32.49 40.09 -17.31
CA ALA A 290 -32.32 38.84 -18.04
C ALA A 290 -31.74 39.12 -19.44
N THR A 291 -30.62 38.46 -19.76
CA THR A 291 -29.86 38.64 -21.01
C THR A 291 -29.26 37.31 -21.48
N MET A 292 -29.00 37.15 -22.77
CA MET A 292 -28.12 36.10 -23.28
C MET A 292 -26.70 36.64 -23.51
N PRO A 293 -25.74 36.39 -22.60
CA PRO A 293 -24.33 36.74 -22.84
C PRO A 293 -23.70 35.97 -24.01
N ASP A 294 -24.22 34.79 -24.34
CA ASP A 294 -23.81 33.95 -25.48
C ASP A 294 -25.02 33.16 -26.01
N GLU A 295 -24.86 32.44 -27.13
CA GLU A 295 -25.95 31.68 -27.78
C GLU A 295 -26.48 30.48 -26.96
N LYS A 296 -25.82 30.11 -25.86
CA LYS A 296 -26.12 28.89 -25.10
C LYS A 296 -26.57 29.15 -23.67
N THR A 297 -26.38 30.37 -23.16
CA THR A 297 -26.53 30.69 -21.75
C THR A 297 -27.50 31.84 -21.57
N ALA A 298 -28.55 31.60 -20.79
CA ALA A 298 -29.38 32.67 -20.26
C ALA A 298 -28.83 33.12 -18.90
N ARG A 299 -28.60 34.42 -18.74
CA ARG A 299 -28.19 35.04 -17.47
C ARG A 299 -29.35 35.83 -16.89
N ILE A 300 -29.71 35.52 -15.64
CA ILE A 300 -30.65 36.30 -14.85
C ILE A 300 -29.88 36.88 -13.66
N ALA A 301 -29.84 38.20 -13.56
CA ALA A 301 -29.16 38.94 -12.51
C ALA A 301 -30.19 39.72 -11.68
N VAL A 302 -30.03 39.68 -10.36
CA VAL A 302 -30.74 40.56 -9.42
C VAL A 302 -29.69 41.49 -8.82
N THR A 303 -29.91 42.79 -8.94
CA THR A 303 -29.02 43.84 -8.43
C THR A 303 -29.81 44.76 -7.54
N ASP A 304 -29.24 45.15 -6.41
CA ASP A 304 -29.88 46.03 -5.46
C ASP A 304 -28.93 47.16 -5.01
N THR A 305 -29.44 48.09 -4.21
CA THR A 305 -28.68 49.27 -3.75
C THR A 305 -28.26 49.21 -2.29
N GLY A 306 -28.29 48.04 -1.64
CA GLY A 306 -27.89 47.85 -0.25
C GLY A 306 -28.11 46.43 0.24
#